data_AF-A0A7X6A4Q2-F1
#
_entry.id   AF-A0A7X6A4Q2-F1
#
_cell.length_a   1.000
_cell.length_b   1.000
_cell.length_c   1.000
_cell.angle_alpha   90.00
_cell.angle_beta   90.00
_cell.angle_gamma   90.00
#
_symmetry.space_group_name_H-M   'P 1'
#
loop_
_entity.id
_entity.type
_entity.pdbx_description
1 polymer ?
#
loop_
_entity_poly.entity_id
_entity_poly.type
_entity_poly.pdbx_seq_one_letter_code
_entity_poly.pdbx_strand_id
1 'polypeptide(L)'
;MRILFVGNSFTSRNNLPGLLKGLAGARGIELEHKLISAGGASLRQHLNAGKALDALATGGFDTVVLQEQSTLPIKNPDRFRDSARDFGEAITAAGARTAFYLTWARRNAPETQQALTDAYGGAAAELGATLVPVGMVWERFLSQYDEPALHDADNSHPALAGSYLAACVFLIALLNEDPVGVDVPVKGLAADTAALLQQAAWDICSALATGE
;
A
#
# COMPACT_ATOMS: atom_id res chain seq x y z
N MET A 1 -9.97 -4.25 -13.88
CA MET A 1 -8.93 -4.89 -13.03
C MET A 1 -9.53 -5.22 -11.67
N ARG A 2 -9.22 -6.40 -11.11
CA ARG A 2 -9.71 -6.85 -9.79
C ARG A 2 -8.55 -7.06 -8.83
N ILE A 3 -8.58 -6.37 -7.69
CA ILE A 3 -7.52 -6.40 -6.69
C ILE A 3 -8.02 -7.03 -5.38
N LEU A 4 -7.30 -8.01 -4.86
CA LEU A 4 -7.48 -8.50 -3.50
C LEU A 4 -6.48 -7.81 -2.57
N PHE A 5 -6.97 -7.10 -1.57
CA PHE A 5 -6.14 -6.56 -0.50
C PHE A 5 -6.16 -7.49 0.71
N VAL A 6 -4.99 -7.91 1.18
CA VAL A 6 -4.81 -8.68 2.42
C VAL A 6 -3.99 -7.84 3.38
N GLY A 7 -4.58 -7.45 4.51
CA GLY A 7 -3.91 -6.53 5.43
C GLY A 7 -4.68 -6.28 6.72
N ASN A 8 -4.54 -5.08 7.25
CA ASN A 8 -5.11 -4.68 8.53
C ASN A 8 -5.56 -3.22 8.49
N SER A 9 -5.52 -2.52 9.62
CA SER A 9 -5.95 -1.13 9.74
C SER A 9 -5.17 -0.16 8.85
N PHE A 10 -3.96 -0.49 8.40
CA PHE A 10 -3.19 0.34 7.47
C PHE A 10 -3.79 0.33 6.05
N THR A 11 -4.57 -0.70 5.73
CA THR A 11 -5.30 -0.82 4.47
C THR A 11 -6.79 -0.49 4.62
N SER A 12 -7.42 -0.82 5.77
CA SER A 12 -8.86 -0.62 5.93
C SER A 12 -9.25 0.80 6.34
N ARG A 13 -8.40 1.52 7.07
CA ARG A 13 -8.70 2.90 7.49
C ARG A 13 -8.85 3.81 6.28
N ASN A 14 -9.77 4.77 6.42
CA ASN A 14 -10.12 5.76 5.40
C ASN A 14 -10.52 5.15 4.04
N ASN A 15 -10.84 3.85 4.01
CA ASN A 15 -11.20 3.11 2.80
C ASN A 15 -10.16 3.27 1.67
N LEU A 16 -8.87 3.03 1.96
CA LEU A 16 -7.79 3.12 0.98
C LEU A 16 -8.11 2.41 -0.37
N PRO A 17 -8.60 1.16 -0.41
CA PRO A 17 -9.00 0.52 -1.67
C PRO A 17 -10.09 1.28 -2.45
N GLY A 18 -11.03 1.91 -1.73
CA GLY A 18 -12.06 2.73 -2.35
C GLY A 18 -11.54 4.08 -2.85
N LEU A 19 -10.57 4.70 -2.15
CA LEU A 19 -9.87 5.88 -2.65
C LEU A 19 -9.14 5.57 -3.96
N LEU A 20 -8.40 4.46 -4.01
CA LEU A 20 -7.77 3.97 -5.24
C LEU A 20 -8.80 3.75 -6.35
N LYS A 21 -9.94 3.11 -6.04
CA LYS A 21 -11.03 2.92 -7.02
C LYS A 21 -11.53 4.24 -7.59
N GLY A 22 -11.72 5.26 -6.74
CA GLY A 22 -12.14 6.59 -7.19
C GLY A 22 -11.12 7.24 -8.12
N LEU A 23 -9.84 7.20 -7.73
CA LEU A 23 -8.74 7.72 -8.56
C LEU A 23 -8.64 7.01 -9.91
N ALA A 24 -8.70 5.67 -9.91
CA ALA A 24 -8.67 4.85 -11.12
C ALA A 24 -9.87 5.14 -12.04
N GLY A 25 -11.08 5.29 -11.46
CA GLY A 25 -12.29 5.63 -12.22
C GLY A 25 -12.18 6.99 -12.93
N ALA A 26 -11.54 7.99 -12.31
CA ALA A 26 -11.27 9.28 -12.93
C ALA A 26 -10.27 9.21 -14.10
N ARG A 27 -9.54 8.10 -14.23
CA ARG A 27 -8.68 7.76 -15.37
C ARG A 27 -9.32 6.78 -16.35
N GLY A 28 -10.62 6.51 -16.20
CA GLY A 28 -11.35 5.59 -17.07
C GLY A 28 -11.04 4.11 -16.81
N ILE A 29 -10.41 3.78 -15.69
CA ILE A 29 -10.08 2.40 -15.32
C ILE A 29 -11.17 1.85 -14.40
N GLU A 30 -11.85 0.80 -14.87
CA GLU A 30 -12.75 0.03 -14.01
C GLU A 30 -11.96 -0.85 -13.04
N LEU A 31 -11.99 -0.47 -11.76
CA LEU A 31 -11.36 -1.19 -10.67
C LEU A 31 -12.41 -1.78 -9.73
N GLU A 32 -12.32 -3.08 -9.51
CA GLU A 32 -13.00 -3.76 -8.40
C GLU A 32 -11.98 -4.17 -7.35
N HIS A 33 -12.40 -4.16 -6.09
CA HIS A 33 -11.55 -4.60 -5.00
C HIS A 33 -12.31 -5.44 -3.99
N LYS A 34 -11.59 -6.37 -3.37
CA LYS A 34 -12.01 -7.06 -2.15
C LYS A 34 -10.97 -6.79 -1.07
N LEU A 35 -11.41 -6.56 0.16
CA LEU A 35 -10.53 -6.39 1.31
C LEU A 35 -10.75 -7.52 2.30
N ILE A 36 -9.68 -8.24 2.62
CA ILE A 36 -9.60 -9.17 3.74
C ILE A 36 -8.69 -8.53 4.77
N SER A 37 -9.29 -8.00 5.84
CA SER A 37 -8.57 -7.30 6.89
C SER A 37 -8.93 -7.79 8.29
N ALA A 38 -7.94 -7.84 9.17
CA ALA A 38 -8.12 -8.04 10.60
C ALA A 38 -7.20 -7.09 11.37
N GLY A 39 -7.71 -6.43 12.41
CA GLY A 39 -6.95 -5.40 13.15
C GLY A 39 -5.63 -5.93 13.69
N GLY A 40 -4.53 -5.26 13.36
CA GLY A 40 -3.17 -5.65 13.78
C GLY A 40 -2.68 -7.02 13.27
N ALA A 41 -3.40 -7.65 12.34
CA ALA A 41 -3.03 -8.97 11.84
C ALA A 41 -1.75 -8.92 10.99
N SER A 42 -0.95 -9.97 11.14
CA SER A 42 0.18 -10.32 10.28
C SER A 42 -0.24 -11.20 9.11
N LEU A 43 0.61 -11.31 8.07
CA LEU A 43 0.38 -12.22 6.95
C LEU A 43 0.22 -13.67 7.43
N ARG A 44 1.03 -14.12 8.40
CA ARG A 44 0.87 -15.45 8.99
C ARG A 44 -0.50 -15.67 9.62
N GLN A 45 -1.06 -14.65 10.26
CA GLN A 45 -2.41 -14.77 10.83
C GLN A 45 -3.48 -14.87 9.74
N HIS A 46 -3.31 -14.17 8.61
CA HIS A 46 -4.21 -14.32 7.46
C HIS A 46 -4.13 -15.70 6.80
N LEU A 47 -2.90 -16.24 6.65
CA LEU A 47 -2.69 -17.62 6.18
C LEU A 47 -3.43 -18.62 7.08
N ASN A 48 -3.21 -18.53 8.39
CA ASN A 48 -3.85 -19.43 9.35
C ASN A 48 -5.38 -19.28 9.40
N ALA A 49 -5.90 -18.08 9.13
CA ALA A 49 -7.34 -17.83 9.11
C ALA A 49 -8.03 -18.37 7.85
N GLY A 50 -7.29 -18.73 6.79
CA GLY A 50 -7.81 -19.36 5.58
C GLY A 50 -8.59 -18.45 4.63
N LYS A 51 -9.23 -17.37 5.11
CA LYS A 51 -10.11 -16.51 4.29
C LYS A 51 -9.45 -15.96 3.03
N ALA A 52 -8.18 -15.60 3.11
CA ALA A 52 -7.43 -15.11 1.95
C ALA A 52 -7.17 -16.24 0.94
N LEU A 53 -6.82 -17.43 1.42
CA LEU A 53 -6.64 -18.62 0.59
C LEU A 53 -7.95 -19.05 -0.07
N ASP A 54 -9.08 -19.01 0.66
CA ASP A 54 -10.41 -19.29 0.10
C ASP A 54 -10.75 -18.32 -1.03
N ALA A 55 -10.45 -17.02 -0.86
CA ALA A 55 -10.66 -16.02 -1.91
C ALA A 55 -9.75 -16.25 -3.13
N LEU A 56 -8.49 -16.65 -2.91
CA LEU A 56 -7.58 -17.01 -4.00
C LEU A 56 -8.06 -18.25 -4.75
N ALA A 57 -8.58 -19.26 -4.03
CA ALA A 57 -9.16 -20.45 -4.63
C ALA A 57 -10.41 -20.16 -5.46
N THR A 58 -11.23 -19.17 -5.08
CA THR A 58 -12.33 -18.68 -5.94
C THR A 58 -11.83 -17.95 -7.20
N GLY A 59 -10.57 -17.48 -7.17
CA GLY A 59 -9.90 -16.87 -8.31
C GLY A 59 -10.46 -15.51 -8.72
N GLY A 60 -10.02 -15.06 -9.89
CA GLY A 60 -10.51 -13.85 -10.55
C GLY A 60 -9.75 -12.57 -10.23
N PHE A 61 -8.81 -12.57 -9.28
CA PHE A 61 -7.99 -11.39 -9.02
C PHE A 61 -6.83 -11.29 -10.01
N ASP A 62 -6.59 -10.09 -10.54
CA ASP A 62 -5.41 -9.82 -11.37
C ASP A 62 -4.18 -9.56 -10.51
N THR A 63 -4.40 -8.98 -9.32
CA THR A 63 -3.35 -8.60 -8.37
C THR A 63 -3.80 -8.81 -6.94
N VAL A 64 -2.88 -9.29 -6.12
CA VAL A 64 -3.09 -9.50 -4.68
C VAL A 64 -2.07 -8.66 -3.93
N VAL A 65 -2.57 -7.67 -3.20
CA VAL A 65 -1.77 -6.74 -2.40
C VAL A 65 -1.59 -7.31 -1.00
N LEU A 66 -0.35 -7.56 -0.61
CA LEU A 66 0.05 -8.04 0.69
C LEU A 66 0.60 -6.89 1.55
N GLN A 67 0.01 -6.70 2.71
CA GLN A 67 0.46 -5.75 3.72
C GLN A 67 0.76 -6.51 5.03
N GLU A 68 2.02 -6.48 5.45
CA GLU A 68 2.47 -7.11 6.70
C GLU A 68 2.25 -6.16 7.89
N GLN A 69 2.10 -6.72 9.10
CA GLN A 69 1.90 -5.96 10.32
C GLN A 69 3.00 -4.93 10.54
N SER A 70 2.65 -3.63 10.49
CA SER A 70 3.41 -2.47 10.95
C SER A 70 4.93 -2.68 11.05
N THR A 71 5.44 -3.14 12.20
CA THR A 71 6.89 -3.28 12.47
C THR A 71 7.42 -4.70 12.32
N LEU A 72 6.57 -5.68 12.04
CA LEU A 72 6.96 -7.08 11.92
C LEU A 72 8.02 -7.34 10.83
N PRO A 73 8.02 -6.68 9.66
CA PRO A 73 9.06 -6.88 8.65
C PRO A 73 10.48 -6.65 9.17
N ILE A 74 10.66 -5.76 10.15
CA ILE A 74 11.96 -5.48 10.78
C ILE A 74 12.18 -6.23 12.09
N LYS A 75 11.11 -6.54 12.84
CA LYS A 75 11.21 -7.26 14.12
C LYS A 75 11.37 -8.77 13.95
N ASN A 76 10.85 -9.32 12.85
CA ASN A 76 10.95 -10.73 12.52
C ASN A 76 10.95 -10.90 10.98
N PRO A 77 12.06 -10.53 10.31
CA PRO A 77 12.16 -10.56 8.86
C PRO A 77 11.99 -11.97 8.30
N ASP A 78 12.46 -13.00 8.99
CA ASP A 78 12.33 -14.40 8.56
C ASP A 78 10.87 -14.81 8.49
N ARG A 79 10.08 -14.51 9.54
CA ARG A 79 8.64 -14.80 9.54
C ARG A 79 7.88 -14.03 8.45
N PHE A 80 8.27 -12.79 8.20
CA PHE A 80 7.70 -12.01 7.11
C PHE A 80 8.00 -12.67 5.76
N ARG A 81 9.26 -13.03 5.49
CA ARG A 81 9.68 -13.72 4.25
C ARG A 81 9.01 -15.08 4.07
N ASP A 82 8.93 -15.90 5.13
CA ASP A 82 8.20 -17.18 5.09
C ASP A 82 6.73 -16.97 4.70
N SER A 83 6.07 -16.00 5.34
CA SER A 83 4.65 -15.72 5.05
C SER A 83 4.45 -15.12 3.66
N ALA A 84 5.41 -14.33 3.18
CA ALA A 84 5.45 -13.79 1.83
C ALA A 84 5.58 -14.91 0.79
N ARG A 85 6.47 -15.89 1.01
CA ARG A 85 6.61 -17.07 0.14
C ARG A 85 5.33 -17.89 0.08
N ASP A 86 4.76 -18.26 1.23
CA ASP A 86 3.53 -19.06 1.30
C ASP A 86 2.37 -18.37 0.55
N PHE A 87 2.22 -17.04 0.72
CA PHE A 87 1.24 -16.30 -0.07
C PHE A 87 1.61 -16.23 -1.55
N GLY A 88 2.89 -15.98 -1.88
CA GLY A 88 3.36 -15.88 -3.26
C GLY A 88 3.08 -17.16 -4.05
N GLU A 89 3.28 -18.32 -3.45
CA GLU A 89 2.92 -19.62 -4.03
C GLU A 89 1.41 -19.72 -4.29
N ALA A 90 0.59 -19.40 -3.29
CA ALA A 90 -0.88 -19.46 -3.42
C ALA A 90 -1.42 -18.46 -4.47
N ILE A 91 -0.85 -17.25 -4.53
CA ILE A 91 -1.21 -16.20 -5.49
C ILE A 91 -0.84 -16.64 -6.92
N THR A 92 0.36 -17.19 -7.09
CA THR A 92 0.84 -17.71 -8.38
C THR A 92 -0.03 -18.88 -8.85
N ALA A 93 -0.37 -19.81 -7.96
CA ALA A 93 -1.25 -20.93 -8.26
C ALA A 93 -2.66 -20.48 -8.69
N ALA A 94 -3.13 -19.33 -8.18
CA ALA A 94 -4.40 -18.70 -8.59
C ALA A 94 -4.31 -17.88 -9.89
N GLY A 95 -3.12 -17.79 -10.52
CA GLY A 95 -2.90 -17.04 -11.75
C GLY A 95 -2.87 -15.52 -11.55
N ALA A 96 -2.69 -15.04 -10.31
CA ALA A 96 -2.65 -13.62 -9.97
C ALA A 96 -1.21 -13.13 -9.78
N ARG A 97 -1.02 -11.81 -9.79
CA ARG A 97 0.29 -11.18 -9.49
C ARG A 97 0.37 -10.73 -8.04
N THR A 98 1.50 -10.94 -7.40
CA THR A 98 1.77 -10.42 -6.06
C THR A 98 2.21 -8.96 -6.12
N ALA A 99 1.66 -8.14 -5.22
CA ALA A 99 2.16 -6.80 -4.93
C ALA A 99 2.36 -6.61 -3.43
N PHE A 100 3.45 -5.97 -3.01
CA PHE A 100 3.72 -5.62 -1.63
C PHE A 100 3.40 -4.16 -1.36
N TYR A 101 2.56 -3.91 -0.35
CA TYR A 101 2.33 -2.57 0.18
C TYR A 101 3.43 -2.25 1.20
N LEU A 102 4.50 -1.59 0.75
CA LEU A 102 5.52 -1.07 1.65
C LEU A 102 4.92 0.05 2.50
N THR A 103 4.70 -0.23 3.78
CA THR A 103 4.15 0.72 4.75
C THR A 103 5.21 1.71 5.25
N TRP A 104 4.77 2.72 6.00
CA TRP A 104 5.62 3.75 6.59
C TRP A 104 6.12 3.42 8.00
N ALA A 105 7.23 4.04 8.38
CA ALA A 105 7.74 4.13 9.74
C ALA A 105 6.76 4.93 10.63
N ARG A 106 6.71 4.57 11.91
CA ARG A 106 5.92 5.33 12.89
C ARG A 106 6.51 6.73 13.05
N ARG A 107 5.67 7.73 13.31
CA ARG A 107 6.10 9.14 13.44
C ARG A 107 7.20 9.34 14.48
N ASN A 108 7.18 8.54 15.55
CA ASN A 108 8.15 8.61 16.64
C ASN A 108 9.37 7.69 16.48
N ALA A 109 9.52 7.02 15.32
CA ALA A 109 10.68 6.20 14.98
C ALA A 109 10.96 6.28 13.45
N PRO A 110 11.11 7.49 12.88
CA PRO A 110 11.27 7.69 11.44
C PRO A 110 12.49 6.98 10.87
N GLU A 111 13.56 6.81 11.66
CA GLU A 111 14.80 6.13 11.29
C GLU A 111 14.62 4.65 10.88
N THR A 112 13.45 4.07 11.15
CA THR A 112 13.14 2.68 10.80
C THR A 112 12.69 2.49 9.34
N GLN A 113 12.47 3.56 8.58
CA GLN A 113 11.93 3.47 7.23
C GLN A 113 12.87 2.72 6.27
N GLN A 114 14.18 2.94 6.34
CA GLN A 114 15.12 2.22 5.48
C GLN A 114 15.05 0.71 5.70
N ALA A 115 15.01 0.27 6.96
CA ALA A 115 14.90 -1.15 7.28
C ALA A 115 13.57 -1.78 6.81
N LEU A 116 12.47 -1.03 6.86
CA LEU A 116 11.20 -1.46 6.26
C LEU A 116 11.33 -1.59 4.74
N THR A 117 11.94 -0.60 4.09
CA THR A 117 12.17 -0.57 2.65
C THR A 117 13.01 -1.77 2.20
N ASP A 118 14.10 -2.08 2.92
CA ASP A 118 14.96 -3.22 2.61
C ASP A 118 14.22 -4.56 2.80
N ALA A 119 13.41 -4.68 3.85
CA ALA A 119 12.64 -5.90 4.13
C ALA A 119 11.61 -6.18 3.03
N TYR A 120 10.76 -5.20 2.70
CA TYR A 120 9.75 -5.34 1.66
C TYR A 120 10.37 -5.43 0.26
N GLY A 121 11.40 -4.63 -0.03
CA GLY A 121 12.12 -4.66 -1.31
C GLY A 121 12.80 -6.00 -1.54
N GLY A 122 13.41 -6.58 -0.50
CA GLY A 122 13.98 -7.92 -0.56
C GLY A 122 12.95 -9.01 -0.84
N ALA A 123 11.79 -8.96 -0.18
CA ALA A 123 10.69 -9.90 -0.43
C ALA A 123 10.08 -9.72 -1.83
N ALA A 124 9.95 -8.48 -2.31
CA ALA A 124 9.46 -8.18 -3.64
C ALA A 124 10.42 -8.71 -4.72
N ALA A 125 11.72 -8.45 -4.59
CA ALA A 125 12.74 -8.96 -5.50
C ALA A 125 12.79 -10.50 -5.50
N GLU A 126 12.73 -11.14 -4.32
CA GLU A 126 12.73 -12.60 -4.18
C GLU A 126 11.56 -13.26 -4.93
N LEU A 127 10.38 -12.64 -4.91
CA LEU A 127 9.16 -13.20 -5.51
C LEU A 127 8.85 -12.64 -6.91
N GLY A 128 9.68 -11.76 -7.46
CA GLY A 128 9.36 -11.03 -8.69
C GLY A 128 8.05 -10.21 -8.58
N ALA A 129 7.72 -9.76 -7.36
CA ALA A 129 6.49 -9.06 -7.05
C ALA A 129 6.63 -7.55 -7.27
N THR A 130 5.52 -6.87 -7.52
CA THR A 130 5.50 -5.41 -7.57
C THR A 130 5.65 -4.81 -6.16
N LEU A 131 6.56 -3.86 -5.98
CA LEU A 131 6.63 -3.08 -4.74
C LEU A 131 5.82 -1.79 -4.92
N VAL A 132 4.83 -1.55 -4.06
CA VAL A 132 4.11 -0.27 -3.98
C VAL A 132 4.80 0.59 -2.91
N PRO A 133 5.60 1.61 -3.29
CA PRO A 133 6.61 2.21 -2.42
C PRO A 133 6.05 3.30 -1.48
N VAL A 134 4.89 3.08 -0.87
CA VAL A 134 4.21 4.12 -0.06
C VAL A 134 5.11 4.61 1.08
N GLY A 135 5.81 3.73 1.79
CA GLY A 135 6.70 4.12 2.88
C GLY A 135 7.83 5.07 2.45
N MET A 136 8.41 4.86 1.26
CA MET A 136 9.45 5.76 0.72
C MET A 136 8.87 7.11 0.32
N VAL A 137 7.70 7.11 -0.33
CA VAL A 137 7.00 8.34 -0.72
C VAL A 137 6.58 9.14 0.52
N TRP A 138 6.11 8.43 1.55
CA TRP A 138 5.71 9.00 2.83
C TRP A 138 6.87 9.68 3.55
N GLU A 139 8.02 9.01 3.66
CA GLU A 139 9.23 9.58 4.27
C GLU A 139 9.71 10.82 3.52
N ARG A 140 9.77 10.76 2.18
CA ARG A 140 10.21 11.91 1.37
C ARG A 140 9.21 13.06 1.39
N PHE A 141 7.91 12.78 1.50
CA PHE A 141 6.90 13.82 1.72
C PHE A 141 7.15 14.53 3.05
N LEU A 142 7.34 13.79 4.15
CA LEU A 142 7.56 14.39 5.48
C LEU A 142 8.89 15.15 5.61
N SER A 143 9.86 14.92 4.72
CA SER A 143 11.09 15.72 4.69
C SER A 143 10.95 17.04 3.91
N GLN A 144 9.87 17.20 3.15
CA GLN A 144 9.62 18.34 2.27
C GLN A 144 8.45 19.22 2.73
N TYR A 145 7.51 18.66 3.49
CA TYR A 145 6.26 19.31 3.87
C TYR A 145 5.94 19.09 5.35
N ASP A 146 5.59 20.18 6.04
CA ASP A 146 5.10 20.13 7.43
C ASP A 146 3.62 19.74 7.53
N GLU A 147 2.82 20.03 6.50
CA GLU A 147 1.39 19.74 6.41
C GLU A 147 1.02 19.22 5.00
N PRO A 148 -0.05 18.41 4.87
CA PRO A 148 -0.87 17.88 5.95
C PRO A 148 -0.16 16.77 6.75
N ALA A 149 -0.52 16.62 8.02
CA ALA A 149 -0.14 15.46 8.81
C ALA A 149 -0.57 14.14 8.13
N LEU A 150 0.40 13.28 7.81
CA LEU A 150 0.12 11.97 7.20
C LEU A 150 -0.28 10.90 8.21
N HIS A 151 0.34 10.87 9.39
CA HIS A 151 -0.08 9.99 10.49
C HIS A 151 -1.24 10.57 11.30
N ASP A 152 -2.04 9.69 11.87
CA ASP A 152 -3.01 10.00 12.92
C ASP A 152 -2.29 10.35 14.24
N ALA A 153 -3.04 10.85 15.22
CA ALA A 153 -2.53 11.28 16.53
C ALA A 153 -1.85 10.15 17.33
N ASP A 154 -2.10 8.89 16.98
CA ASP A 154 -1.45 7.72 17.59
C ASP A 154 -0.04 7.42 17.06
N ASN A 155 0.50 8.28 16.18
CA ASN A 155 1.83 8.19 15.58
C ASN A 155 2.05 6.97 14.67
N SER A 156 1.00 6.20 14.36
CA SER A 156 1.12 4.94 13.64
C SER A 156 0.14 4.84 12.47
N HIS A 157 -1.16 4.97 12.72
CA HIS A 157 -2.18 4.82 11.69
C HIS A 157 -2.15 5.98 10.70
N PRO A 158 -2.69 5.80 9.49
CA PRO A 158 -2.78 6.91 8.56
C PRO A 158 -3.91 7.85 8.96
N ALA A 159 -3.64 9.14 8.94
CA ALA A 159 -4.67 10.16 8.78
C ALA A 159 -5.26 10.06 7.36
N LEU A 160 -6.35 10.79 7.10
CA LEU A 160 -7.00 10.78 5.78
C LEU A 160 -6.03 11.19 4.67
N ALA A 161 -5.23 12.24 4.89
CA ALA A 161 -4.19 12.68 3.95
C ALA A 161 -3.18 11.57 3.63
N GLY A 162 -2.69 10.85 4.65
CA GLY A 162 -1.79 9.72 4.46
C GLY A 162 -2.41 8.58 3.65
N SER A 163 -3.69 8.27 3.87
CA SER A 163 -4.39 7.25 3.07
C SER A 163 -4.62 7.70 1.62
N TYR A 164 -4.84 9.00 1.40
CA TYR A 164 -4.98 9.54 0.06
C TYR A 164 -3.64 9.56 -0.70
N LEU A 165 -2.54 9.94 -0.05
CA LEU A 165 -1.19 9.83 -0.61
C LEU A 165 -0.88 8.39 -1.01
N ALA A 166 -1.15 7.44 -0.10
CA ALA A 166 -0.99 6.01 -0.39
C ALA A 166 -1.81 5.58 -1.62
N ALA A 167 -3.07 6.02 -1.74
CA ALA A 167 -3.92 5.71 -2.90
C ALA A 167 -3.31 6.24 -4.22
N CYS A 168 -2.72 7.44 -4.22
CA CYS A 168 -2.02 8.00 -5.37
C CYS A 168 -0.81 7.14 -5.76
N VAL A 169 -0.03 6.68 -4.77
CA VAL A 169 1.12 5.78 -5.02
C VAL A 169 0.67 4.42 -5.54
N PHE A 170 -0.46 3.88 -5.07
CA PHE A 170 -1.05 2.67 -5.62
C PHE A 170 -1.47 2.84 -7.08
N LEU A 171 -2.08 3.98 -7.44
CA LEU A 171 -2.46 4.30 -8.81
C LEU A 171 -1.22 4.30 -9.72
N ILE A 172 -0.15 4.96 -9.31
CA ILE A 172 1.12 5.01 -10.07
C ILE A 172 1.71 3.60 -10.19
N ALA A 173 1.91 2.89 -9.08
CA ALA A 173 2.67 1.65 -9.07
C ALA A 173 1.94 0.45 -9.71
N LEU A 174 0.61 0.38 -9.62
CA LEU A 174 -0.16 -0.76 -10.12
C LEU A 174 -0.83 -0.50 -11.47
N LEU A 175 -1.20 0.76 -11.74
CA LEU A 175 -1.96 1.14 -12.94
C LEU A 175 -1.16 1.99 -13.91
N ASN A 176 0.04 2.46 -13.52
CA ASN A 176 0.89 3.33 -14.34
C ASN A 176 0.15 4.60 -14.80
N GLU A 177 -0.64 5.17 -13.88
CA GLU A 177 -1.46 6.35 -14.11
C GLU A 177 -1.02 7.51 -13.23
N ASP A 178 -1.09 8.72 -13.80
CA ASP A 178 -0.76 9.97 -13.12
C ASP A 178 -1.95 10.42 -12.22
N PRO A 179 -1.77 10.60 -10.91
CA PRO A 179 -2.82 11.08 -10.02
C PRO A 179 -3.11 12.59 -10.14
N VAL A 180 -2.24 13.38 -10.80
CA VAL A 180 -2.32 14.85 -10.83
C VAL A 180 -3.56 15.35 -11.58
N GLY A 181 -4.32 16.23 -10.95
CA GLY A 181 -5.53 16.81 -11.55
C GLY A 181 -6.73 15.86 -11.54
N VAL A 182 -6.68 14.77 -10.78
CA VAL A 182 -7.90 13.98 -10.51
C VAL A 182 -8.84 14.80 -9.64
N ASP A 183 -10.01 15.15 -10.20
CA ASP A 183 -11.06 15.89 -9.50
C ASP A 183 -12.14 14.92 -8.96
N VAL A 184 -11.78 14.18 -7.92
CA VAL A 184 -12.71 13.32 -7.18
C VAL A 184 -12.83 13.84 -5.75
N PRO A 185 -13.98 14.40 -5.35
CA PRO A 185 -14.16 14.91 -4.00
C PRO A 185 -14.01 13.83 -2.94
N VAL A 186 -13.10 14.03 -1.99
CA VAL A 186 -12.92 13.16 -0.82
C VAL A 186 -13.39 13.90 0.41
N LYS A 187 -14.49 13.42 1.02
CA LYS A 187 -15.04 14.04 2.23
C LYS A 187 -13.98 14.11 3.34
N GLY A 188 -13.73 15.32 3.84
CA GLY A 188 -12.74 15.58 4.89
C GLY A 188 -11.34 15.90 4.39
N LEU A 189 -11.12 15.95 3.07
CA LEU A 189 -9.87 16.39 2.45
C LEU A 189 -10.15 17.62 1.58
N ALA A 190 -9.48 18.74 1.86
CA ALA A 190 -9.63 19.95 1.05
C ALA A 190 -9.04 19.72 -0.36
N ALA A 191 -9.60 20.38 -1.37
CA ALA A 191 -9.18 20.22 -2.77
C ALA A 191 -7.70 20.56 -2.96
N ASP A 192 -7.23 21.69 -2.39
CA ASP A 192 -5.83 22.10 -2.48
C ASP A 192 -4.89 21.10 -1.81
N THR A 193 -5.32 20.50 -0.69
CA THR A 193 -4.56 19.43 -0.02
C THR A 193 -4.51 18.17 -0.88
N ALA A 194 -5.62 17.79 -1.53
CA ALA A 194 -5.64 16.65 -2.44
C ALA A 194 -4.69 16.89 -3.63
N ALA A 195 -4.72 18.07 -4.25
CA ALA A 195 -3.85 18.45 -5.35
C ALA A 195 -2.37 18.41 -4.96
N LEU A 196 -2.01 18.92 -3.77
CA LEU A 196 -0.66 18.83 -3.23
C LEU A 196 -0.20 17.37 -3.09
N LEU A 197 -1.03 16.50 -2.51
CA LEU A 197 -0.69 15.10 -2.29
C LEU A 197 -0.57 14.32 -3.62
N GLN A 198 -1.40 14.64 -4.62
CA GLN A 198 -1.27 14.07 -5.97
C GLN A 198 0.08 14.45 -6.58
N GLN A 199 0.41 15.75 -6.58
CA GLN A 199 1.65 16.26 -7.16
C GLN A 199 2.87 15.67 -6.46
N ALA A 200 2.89 15.68 -5.13
CA ALA A 200 4.01 15.13 -4.37
C ALA A 200 4.17 13.61 -4.59
N ALA A 201 3.07 12.85 -4.65
CA ALA A 201 3.16 11.42 -4.99
C ALA A 201 3.75 11.20 -6.38
N TRP A 202 3.33 11.97 -7.37
CA TRP A 202 3.84 11.87 -8.74
C TRP A 202 5.33 12.20 -8.83
N ASP A 203 5.74 13.35 -8.28
CA ASP A 203 7.12 13.83 -8.34
C ASP A 203 8.06 12.88 -7.61
N ILE A 204 7.68 12.41 -6.41
CA ILE A 204 8.50 11.51 -5.61
C ILE A 204 8.60 10.13 -6.28
N CYS A 205 7.50 9.55 -6.75
CA CYS A 205 7.56 8.27 -7.46
C CYS A 205 8.41 8.37 -8.73
N SER A 206 8.33 9.47 -9.46
CA SER A 206 9.14 9.71 -10.66
C SER A 206 10.63 9.76 -10.33
N ALA A 207 11.02 10.47 -9.26
CA ALA A 207 12.41 10.50 -8.79
C ALA A 207 12.92 9.12 -8.33
N LEU A 208 12.09 8.36 -7.60
CA LEU A 208 12.44 7.00 -7.18
C LEU A 208 12.67 6.07 -8.38
N ALA A 209 11.94 6.26 -9.48
CA ALA A 209 12.10 5.47 -10.70
C ALA A 209 13.39 5.81 -11.48
N THR A 210 13.89 7.05 -11.37
CA THR A 210 15.13 7.50 -12.01
C THR A 210 16.38 7.31 -11.15
N GLY A 211 16.21 6.95 -9.87
CA GLY A 211 17.31 6.75 -8.91
C GLY A 211 17.83 8.05 -8.29
N GLU A 212 17.01 9.11 -8.27
CA GLU A 212 17.30 10.46 -7.77
C GLU A 212 16.69 10.77 -6.38
#